data_AF-A0A6M3JSJ0-F1
#
_entry.id   AF-A0A6M3JSJ0-F1
#
_cell.length_a   1.000
_cell.length_b   1.000
_cell.length_c   1.000
_cell.angle_alpha   90.00
_cell.angle_beta   90.00
_cell.angle_gamma   90.00
#
_symmetry.space_group_name_H-M   'P 1'
#
loop_
_entity.id
_entity.type
_entity.pdbx_description
1 polymer ?
#
loop_
_entity_poly.entity_id
_entity_poly.type
_entity_poly.pdbx_seq_one_letter_code
_entity_poly.pdbx_strand_id
1 'polypeptide(L)'
;MELVIMAGRPSTYTPEIGDKICGLLADGQSLARIIKENQDVPCFETVYRWMRLHPDFNERYARARDDQADTLADEITAISDEEVHLLEGQSAGVAVQRNRLRVDARKWVASKLKPKKYGDKQEIDVTDSRLVKAILEALPVEVAEQVRMAITERSGGQRKLAVVSGK
;
A
#
# COMPACT_ATOMS: atom_id res chain seq x y z
N MET A 1 -3.77 42.25 -3.15
CA MET A 1 -4.98 41.50 -3.57
C MET A 1 -4.64 40.90 -4.92
N GLU A 2 -3.97 39.75 -4.91
CA GLU A 2 -3.53 39.10 -6.15
C GLU A 2 -4.74 38.63 -6.94
N LEU A 3 -4.75 39.01 -8.21
CA LEU A 3 -5.74 38.63 -9.20
C LEU A 3 -5.70 37.11 -9.38
N VAL A 4 -6.68 36.42 -8.81
CA VAL A 4 -7.01 35.05 -9.20
C VAL A 4 -7.65 35.15 -10.58
N ILE A 5 -6.83 35.08 -11.62
CA ILE A 5 -7.29 34.88 -13.00
C ILE A 5 -7.99 33.53 -13.00
N MET A 6 -9.27 33.49 -13.41
CA MET A 6 -10.04 32.25 -13.61
C MET A 6 -9.51 31.48 -14.83
N ALA A 7 -8.22 31.12 -14.81
CA ALA A 7 -7.64 30.17 -15.74
C ALA A 7 -8.19 28.79 -15.40
N GLY A 8 -8.57 28.01 -16.41
CA GLY A 8 -8.89 26.60 -16.23
C GLY A 8 -7.77 25.87 -15.49
N ARG A 9 -8.07 24.68 -14.94
CA ARG A 9 -7.07 23.88 -14.21
C ARG A 9 -5.73 23.84 -14.96
N PRO A 10 -4.58 23.98 -14.27
CA PRO A 10 -3.28 24.04 -14.91
C PRO A 10 -3.06 22.87 -15.88
N SER A 11 -2.42 23.13 -17.02
CA SER A 11 -2.12 22.11 -18.04
C SER A 11 -0.61 21.88 -18.22
N THR A 12 0.20 22.88 -17.85
CA THR A 12 1.67 22.88 -17.94
C THR A 12 2.27 22.39 -16.63
N TYR A 13 3.23 21.48 -16.72
CA TYR A 13 3.94 20.95 -15.56
C TYR A 13 4.82 22.03 -14.92
N THR A 14 4.75 22.14 -13.60
CA THR A 14 5.74 22.84 -12.80
C THR A 14 6.21 21.94 -11.65
N PRO A 15 7.49 21.98 -11.27
CA PRO A 15 8.01 21.20 -10.15
C PRO A 15 7.25 21.44 -8.85
N GLU A 16 6.82 22.67 -8.59
CA GLU A 16 6.14 23.07 -7.35
C GLU A 16 4.79 22.35 -7.20
N ILE A 17 4.00 22.25 -8.29
CA ILE A 17 2.75 21.50 -8.27
C ILE A 17 3.03 20.00 -8.16
N GLY A 18 4.08 19.51 -8.84
CA GLY A 18 4.51 18.12 -8.74
C GLY A 18 4.86 17.72 -7.31
N ASP A 19 5.65 18.55 -6.62
CA ASP A 19 6.09 18.31 -5.25
C ASP A 19 4.92 18.43 -4.27
N LYS A 20 4.00 19.39 -4.48
CA LYS A 20 2.74 19.48 -3.72
C LYS A 20 1.91 18.21 -3.83
N ILE A 21 1.74 17.66 -5.04
CA ILE A 21 1.02 16.39 -5.24
C ILE A 21 1.72 15.26 -4.49
N CYS A 22 3.05 15.15 -4.59
CA CYS A 22 3.82 14.10 -3.93
C CYS A 22 3.71 14.18 -2.40
N GLY A 23 3.84 15.38 -1.81
CA GLY A 23 3.69 15.58 -0.37
C GLY A 23 2.32 15.14 0.14
N LEU A 24 1.25 15.61 -0.51
CA LEU A 24 -0.12 15.25 -0.10
C LEU A 24 -0.43 13.75 -0.27
N LEU A 25 0.16 13.10 -1.28
CA LEU A 25 0.05 11.64 -1.44
C LEU A 25 0.74 10.92 -0.29
N ALA A 26 1.99 11.30 0.02
CA ALA A 26 2.77 10.73 1.11
C ALA A 26 2.05 10.89 2.46
N ASP A 27 1.35 12.02 2.66
CA ASP A 27 0.49 12.29 3.82
C ASP A 27 -0.82 11.46 3.85
N GLY A 28 -0.97 10.46 2.97
CA GLY A 28 -2.11 9.54 2.98
C GLY A 28 -3.29 9.98 2.10
N GLN A 29 -3.29 11.16 1.48
CA GLN A 29 -4.42 11.59 0.66
C GLN A 29 -4.50 10.82 -0.68
N SER A 30 -5.71 10.55 -1.15
CA SER A 30 -5.88 10.02 -2.50
C SER A 30 -5.71 11.13 -3.54
N LEU A 31 -5.19 10.80 -4.73
CA LEU A 31 -5.11 11.75 -5.83
C LEU A 31 -6.49 12.37 -6.16
N ALA A 32 -7.58 11.61 -6.01
CA ALA A 32 -8.94 12.10 -6.19
C ALA A 32 -9.28 13.24 -5.22
N ARG A 33 -8.93 13.07 -3.94
CA ARG A 33 -9.14 14.09 -2.91
C ARG A 33 -8.29 15.32 -3.20
N ILE A 34 -7.00 15.12 -3.50
CA ILE A 34 -6.06 16.20 -3.83
C ILE A 34 -6.61 17.06 -4.97
N ILE A 35 -7.01 16.42 -6.08
CA ILE A 35 -7.59 17.09 -7.26
C ILE A 35 -8.89 17.81 -6.89
N LYS A 36 -9.74 17.22 -6.05
CA LYS A 36 -11.02 17.83 -5.66
C LYS A 36 -10.83 19.07 -4.78
N GLU A 37 -9.91 19.00 -3.82
CA GLU A 37 -9.73 20.04 -2.78
C GLU A 37 -8.79 21.17 -3.21
N ASN A 38 -7.99 20.99 -4.27
CA ASN A 38 -7.00 21.97 -4.72
C ASN A 38 -7.29 22.41 -6.17
N GLN A 39 -7.65 23.68 -6.35
CA GLN A 39 -7.95 24.26 -7.68
C GLN A 39 -6.70 24.42 -8.55
N ASP A 40 -5.54 24.59 -7.92
CA ASP A 40 -4.22 24.69 -8.53
C ASP A 40 -3.62 23.32 -8.91
N VAL A 41 -4.30 22.22 -8.59
CA VAL A 41 -3.89 20.87 -9.02
C VAL A 41 -4.65 20.49 -10.30
N PRO A 42 -3.95 19.96 -11.32
CA PRO A 42 -4.59 19.63 -12.60
C PRO A 42 -5.48 18.38 -12.49
N CYS A 43 -6.25 18.07 -13.54
CA CYS A 43 -7.07 16.85 -13.58
C CYS A 43 -6.21 15.57 -13.68
N PHE A 44 -6.83 14.41 -13.46
CA PHE A 44 -6.16 13.11 -13.52
C PHE A 44 -5.37 12.89 -14.80
N GLU A 45 -5.99 13.18 -15.95
CA GLU A 45 -5.36 12.99 -17.26
C GLU A 45 -4.05 13.77 -17.38
N THR A 46 -4.04 15.00 -16.87
CA THR A 46 -2.87 15.87 -16.91
C THR A 46 -1.77 15.37 -15.96
N VAL A 47 -2.11 14.95 -14.73
CA VAL A 47 -1.13 14.32 -13.80
C VAL A 47 -0.51 13.08 -14.43
N TYR A 48 -1.33 12.22 -15.03
CA TYR A 48 -0.86 11.00 -15.70
C TYR A 48 -0.01 11.31 -16.93
N ARG A 49 -0.34 12.36 -17.68
CA ARG A 49 0.51 12.86 -18.77
C ARG A 49 1.84 13.36 -18.24
N TRP A 50 1.87 14.11 -17.14
CA TRP A 50 3.10 14.60 -16.54
C TRP A 50 4.03 13.46 -16.11
N MET A 51 3.51 12.41 -15.48
CA MET A 51 4.32 11.22 -15.15
C MET A 51 4.94 10.54 -16.38
N ARG A 52 4.27 10.58 -17.54
CA ARG A 52 4.82 10.01 -18.79
C ARG A 52 5.88 10.90 -19.42
N LEU A 53 5.76 12.22 -19.28
CA LEU A 53 6.64 13.20 -19.94
C LEU A 53 7.82 13.64 -19.06
N HIS A 54 7.72 13.51 -17.73
CA HIS A 54 8.70 13.97 -16.76
C HIS A 54 9.13 12.80 -15.85
N PRO A 55 10.19 12.06 -16.22
CA PRO A 55 10.65 10.89 -15.46
C PRO A 55 11.01 11.19 -14.00
N ASP A 56 11.59 12.37 -13.74
CA ASP A 56 11.95 12.82 -12.39
C ASP A 56 10.70 12.97 -11.49
N PHE A 57 9.61 13.50 -12.05
CA PHE A 57 8.33 13.59 -11.34
C PHE A 57 7.75 12.20 -11.11
N ASN A 58 7.81 11.30 -12.10
CA ASN A 58 7.32 9.94 -11.95
C ASN A 58 8.04 9.17 -10.83
N GLU A 59 9.36 9.34 -10.72
CA GLU A 59 10.13 8.75 -9.62
C GLU A 59 9.73 9.30 -8.25
N ARG A 60 9.57 10.63 -8.12
CA ARG A 60 9.10 11.25 -6.87
C ARG A 60 7.69 10.80 -6.53
N TYR A 61 6.81 10.70 -7.54
CA TYR A 61 5.44 10.20 -7.38
C TYR A 61 5.43 8.75 -6.89
N ALA A 62 6.27 7.88 -7.46
CA ALA A 62 6.38 6.49 -7.03
C ALA A 62 6.83 6.37 -5.56
N ARG A 63 7.84 7.16 -5.15
CA ARG A 63 8.28 7.22 -3.75
C ARG A 63 7.17 7.73 -2.82
N ALA A 64 6.45 8.79 -3.22
CA ALA A 64 5.32 9.29 -2.46
C ALA A 64 4.20 8.23 -2.29
N ARG A 65 4.01 7.34 -3.27
CA ARG A 65 3.09 6.20 -3.14
C ARG A 65 3.61 5.11 -2.20
N ASP A 66 4.92 4.88 -2.15
CA ASP A 66 5.52 3.98 -1.17
C ASP A 66 5.41 4.52 0.26
N ASP A 67 5.60 5.83 0.44
CA ASP A 67 5.45 6.52 1.73
C ASP A 67 3.98 6.58 2.15
N GLN A 68 3.07 6.84 1.20
CA GLN A 68 1.63 6.77 1.40
C GLN A 68 1.19 5.45 2.03
N ALA A 69 1.79 4.32 1.61
CA ALA A 69 1.46 3.02 2.16
C ALA A 69 1.78 2.93 3.66
N ASP A 70 2.92 3.51 4.07
CA ASP A 70 3.34 3.54 5.47
C ASP A 70 2.41 4.46 6.29
N THR A 71 2.08 5.65 5.78
CA THR A 71 1.13 6.58 6.44
C THR A 71 -0.26 5.95 6.60
N LEU A 72 -0.81 5.34 5.55
CA LEU A 72 -2.13 4.70 5.62
C LEU A 72 -2.15 3.52 6.60
N ALA A 73 -1.04 2.81 6.75
CA ALA A 73 -0.91 1.74 7.73
C ALA A 73 -0.86 2.28 9.17
N ASP A 74 -0.14 3.38 9.39
CA ASP A 74 -0.05 4.04 10.71
C ASP A 74 -1.40 4.60 11.17
N GLU A 75 -2.17 5.21 10.26
CA GLU A 75 -3.51 5.73 10.55
C GLU A 75 -4.52 4.67 11.01
N ILE A 76 -4.31 3.38 10.71
CA ILE A 76 -5.27 2.31 11.05
C ILE A 76 -5.52 2.24 12.56
N THR A 77 -4.45 2.31 13.37
CA THR A 77 -4.57 2.24 14.83
C THR A 77 -5.30 3.46 15.37
N ALA A 78 -4.92 4.65 14.89
CA ALA A 78 -5.57 5.90 15.29
C ALA A 78 -7.09 5.90 14.97
N ILE A 79 -7.50 5.33 13.83
CA ILE A 79 -8.92 5.21 13.45
C ILE A 79 -9.65 4.15 14.29
N SER A 80 -8.94 3.09 14.67
CA SER A 80 -9.50 2.02 15.50
C SER A 80 -9.76 2.51 16.92
N ASP A 81 -8.90 3.39 17.43
CA ASP A 81 -8.99 4.00 18.77
C ASP A 81 -9.87 5.27 18.79
N GLU A 82 -10.32 5.76 17.62
CA GLU A 82 -11.15 6.96 17.50
C GLU A 82 -12.50 6.77 18.22
N GLU A 83 -12.89 7.75 19.03
CA GLU A 83 -14.19 7.75 19.71
C GLU A 83 -15.35 7.71 18.70
N VAL A 84 -16.40 6.98 19.07
CA VAL A 84 -17.59 6.81 18.23
C VAL A 84 -18.45 8.07 18.31
N HIS A 85 -18.19 9.02 17.42
CA HIS A 85 -19.04 10.21 17.27
C HIS A 85 -20.31 9.90 16.47
N LEU A 86 -21.46 10.05 17.11
CA LEU A 86 -22.77 9.88 16.49
C LEU A 86 -23.22 11.18 15.84
N LEU A 87 -23.65 11.12 14.58
CA LEU A 87 -24.47 12.18 14.01
C LEU A 87 -25.91 12.01 14.50
N GLU A 88 -26.68 13.11 14.49
CA GLU A 88 -28.09 13.08 14.90
C GLU A 88 -28.88 12.04 14.08
N GLY A 89 -29.55 11.12 14.77
CA GLY A 89 -30.29 10.01 14.16
C GLY A 89 -29.45 8.78 13.76
N GLN A 90 -28.14 8.76 14.01
CA GLN A 90 -27.31 7.57 13.75
C GLN A 90 -27.17 6.67 14.97
N SER A 91 -27.21 5.36 14.73
CA SER A 91 -26.88 4.37 15.75
C SER A 91 -25.36 4.19 15.88
N ALA A 92 -24.90 3.77 17.06
CA ALA A 92 -23.49 3.44 17.29
C ALA A 92 -22.95 2.39 16.31
N GLY A 93 -23.80 1.47 15.85
CA GLY A 93 -23.43 0.47 14.84
C GLY A 93 -22.99 1.08 13.51
N VAL A 94 -23.59 2.20 13.08
CA VAL A 94 -23.22 2.89 11.83
C VAL A 94 -21.82 3.50 11.96
N ALA A 95 -21.55 4.16 13.09
CA ALA A 95 -20.26 4.80 13.31
C ALA A 95 -19.11 3.77 13.46
N VAL A 96 -19.34 2.64 14.14
CA VAL A 96 -18.38 1.52 14.18
C VAL A 96 -18.13 0.94 12.78
N GLN A 97 -19.17 0.73 11.97
CA GLN A 97 -19.02 0.24 10.59
C GLN A 97 -18.27 1.23 9.70
N ARG A 98 -18.46 2.54 9.89
CA ARG A 98 -17.69 3.58 9.20
C ARG A 98 -16.19 3.46 9.51
N ASN A 99 -15.83 3.33 10.79
CA ASN A 99 -14.41 3.20 11.17
C ASN A 99 -13.82 1.89 10.64
N ARG A 100 -14.56 0.79 10.72
CA ARG A 100 -14.15 -0.49 10.10
C ARG A 100 -13.89 -0.35 8.60
N LEU A 101 -14.80 0.29 7.85
CA LEU A 101 -14.62 0.50 6.41
C LEU A 101 -13.38 1.37 6.10
N ARG A 102 -13.10 2.39 6.93
CA ARG A 102 -11.90 3.22 6.79
C ARG A 102 -10.62 2.43 7.01
N VAL A 103 -10.60 1.52 7.99
CA VAL A 103 -9.48 0.61 8.28
C VAL A 103 -9.29 -0.36 7.12
N ASP A 104 -10.36 -1.03 6.68
CA ASP A 104 -10.31 -2.04 5.61
C ASP A 104 -9.82 -1.42 4.29
N ALA A 105 -10.31 -0.23 3.94
CA ALA A 105 -9.86 0.49 2.75
C ALA A 105 -8.36 0.83 2.82
N ARG A 106 -7.86 1.30 3.97
CA ARG A 106 -6.44 1.62 4.18
C ARG A 106 -5.56 0.39 4.09
N LYS A 107 -5.96 -0.70 4.75
CA LYS A 107 -5.26 -1.99 4.68
C LYS A 107 -5.15 -2.46 3.23
N TRP A 108 -6.24 -2.40 2.48
CA TRP A 108 -6.24 -2.78 1.06
C TRP A 108 -5.28 -1.90 0.25
N VAL A 109 -5.35 -0.57 0.37
CA VAL A 109 -4.47 0.33 -0.38
C VAL A 109 -3.00 0.09 -0.01
N ALA A 110 -2.65 0.04 1.28
CA ALA A 110 -1.28 -0.20 1.74
C ALA A 110 -0.73 -1.54 1.20
N SER A 111 -1.56 -2.59 1.16
CA SER A 111 -1.18 -3.89 0.59
C SER A 111 -0.90 -3.85 -0.92
N LYS A 112 -1.56 -2.95 -1.67
CA LYS A 112 -1.34 -2.79 -3.11
C LYS A 112 -0.16 -1.89 -3.43
N LEU A 113 0.06 -0.85 -2.62
CA LEU A 113 1.18 0.07 -2.81
C LEU A 113 2.51 -0.58 -2.39
N LYS A 114 2.55 -1.29 -1.26
CA LYS A 114 3.78 -1.88 -0.72
C LYS A 114 3.60 -3.37 -0.36
N PRO A 115 3.35 -4.24 -1.35
CA PRO A 115 2.94 -5.64 -1.14
C PRO A 115 3.97 -6.48 -0.39
N LYS A 116 5.27 -6.16 -0.51
CA LYS A 116 6.31 -6.89 0.25
C LYS A 116 6.21 -6.68 1.76
N LYS A 117 5.74 -5.51 2.20
CA LYS A 117 5.64 -5.12 3.61
C LYS A 117 4.24 -5.39 4.18
N TYR A 118 3.20 -5.00 3.44
CA TYR A 118 1.80 -5.02 3.90
C TYR A 118 0.89 -6.00 3.13
N GLY A 119 1.42 -6.73 2.15
CA GLY A 119 0.67 -7.75 1.43
C GLY A 119 0.46 -9.01 2.28
N ASP A 120 -0.62 -9.73 1.98
CA ASP A 120 -0.89 -11.02 2.60
C ASP A 120 0.23 -12.02 2.25
N LYS A 121 0.85 -12.62 3.26
CA LYS A 121 1.84 -13.67 3.08
C LYS A 121 1.13 -15.02 3.13
N GLN A 122 1.25 -15.80 2.05
CA GLN A 122 0.87 -17.20 2.06
C GLN A 122 2.10 -18.03 2.36
N GLU A 123 2.07 -18.78 3.46
CA GLU A 123 3.03 -19.85 3.69
C GLU A 123 2.60 -21.05 2.86
N ILE A 124 3.37 -21.37 1.82
CA ILE A 124 3.19 -22.59 1.05
C ILE A 124 4.03 -23.65 1.74
N ASP A 125 3.37 -24.66 2.31
CA ASP A 125 4.07 -25.86 2.78
C ASP A 125 4.54 -26.67 1.55
N VAL A 126 5.81 -26.51 1.22
CA VAL A 126 6.47 -27.13 0.07
C VAL A 126 6.69 -28.64 0.29
N THR A 127 6.52 -29.14 1.53
CA THR A 127 6.85 -30.52 1.90
C THR A 127 5.95 -31.56 1.25
N ASP A 128 4.71 -31.20 0.91
CA ASP A 128 3.73 -32.11 0.26
C ASP A 128 3.44 -31.79 -1.21
N SER A 129 4.22 -30.88 -1.82
CA SER A 129 4.07 -30.55 -3.22
C SER A 129 4.37 -31.76 -4.12
N ARG A 130 3.43 -32.12 -5.00
CA ARG A 130 3.62 -33.15 -6.03
C ARG A 130 4.86 -32.89 -6.89
N LEU A 131 5.20 -31.62 -7.12
CA LEU A 131 6.41 -31.24 -7.86
C LEU A 131 7.68 -31.58 -7.08
N VAL A 132 7.69 -31.39 -5.76
CA VAL A 132 8.85 -31.71 -4.91
C VAL A 132 9.04 -33.22 -4.83
N LYS A 133 7.96 -33.99 -4.69
CA LYS A 133 8.00 -35.46 -4.75
C LYS A 133 8.57 -35.93 -6.09
N ALA A 134 8.04 -35.43 -7.21
CA ALA A 134 8.53 -35.79 -8.55
C ALA A 134 10.00 -35.41 -8.79
N ILE A 135 10.44 -34.25 -8.28
CA ILE A 135 11.86 -33.83 -8.37
C ILE A 135 12.74 -34.74 -7.51
N LEU A 136 12.34 -35.04 -6.27
CA LEU A 136 13.09 -35.92 -5.39
C LEU A 136 13.17 -37.36 -5.92
N GLU A 137 12.14 -37.84 -6.61
CA GLU A 137 12.11 -39.16 -7.25
C GLU A 137 12.97 -39.23 -8.52
N ALA A 138 13.18 -38.11 -9.21
CA ALA A 138 14.00 -38.02 -10.43
C ALA A 138 15.50 -37.80 -10.15
N LEU A 139 15.89 -37.56 -8.89
CA LEU A 139 17.27 -37.29 -8.49
C LEU A 139 17.96 -38.53 -7.94
N PRO A 140 19.30 -38.63 -8.05
CA PRO A 140 20.08 -39.61 -7.30
C PRO A 140 19.82 -39.48 -5.80
N VAL A 141 19.78 -40.61 -5.09
CA VAL A 141 19.38 -40.70 -3.67
C VAL A 141 20.13 -39.70 -2.78
N GLU A 142 21.44 -39.57 -2.98
CA GLU A 142 22.31 -38.66 -2.22
C GLU A 142 21.91 -37.19 -2.40
N VAL A 143 21.55 -36.78 -3.62
CA VAL A 143 21.11 -35.42 -3.94
C VAL A 143 19.70 -35.18 -3.38
N ALA A 144 18.82 -36.18 -3.46
CA ALA A 144 17.48 -36.09 -2.90
C ALA A 144 17.50 -35.93 -1.37
N GLU A 145 18.41 -36.63 -0.67
CA GLU A 145 18.58 -36.46 0.78
C GLU A 145 19.11 -35.08 1.16
N GLN A 146 20.09 -34.54 0.43
CA GLN A 146 20.59 -33.18 0.64
C GLN A 146 19.48 -32.13 0.45
N VAL A 147 18.64 -32.30 -0.57
CA VAL A 147 17.49 -31.41 -0.82
C VAL A 147 16.44 -31.54 0.29
N ARG A 148 16.13 -32.76 0.77
CA ARG A 148 15.20 -32.97 1.90
C ARG A 148 15.69 -32.32 3.19
N MET A 149 16.99 -32.43 3.49
CA MET A 149 17.61 -31.77 4.63
C MET A 149 17.52 -30.26 4.52
N ALA A 150 17.90 -29.69 3.37
CA ALA A 150 17.82 -28.25 3.13
C ALA A 150 16.40 -27.69 3.24
N ILE A 151 15.38 -28.42 2.75
CA ILE A 151 13.95 -28.04 2.89
C ILE A 151 13.54 -28.02 4.37
N THR A 152 13.95 -29.04 5.13
CA THR A 152 13.61 -29.20 6.55
C THR A 152 14.28 -28.13 7.42
N GLU A 153 15.56 -27.83 7.15
CA GLU A 153 16.32 -26.77 7.82
C GLU A 153 15.75 -25.38 7.55
N ARG A 154 15.30 -25.11 6.31
CA ARG A 154 14.67 -23.83 5.95
C ARG A 154 13.30 -23.65 6.61
N SER A 155 12.52 -24.73 6.71
CA SER A 155 11.25 -24.77 7.46
C SER A 155 11.46 -24.54 8.96
N GLY A 156 12.53 -25.10 9.54
CA GLY A 156 12.94 -24.82 10.92
C GLY A 156 13.50 -23.41 11.16
N GLY A 157 14.17 -22.83 10.16
CA GLY A 157 14.77 -21.48 10.24
C GLY A 157 13.76 -20.34 10.12
N GLN A 158 12.70 -20.49 9.30
CA GLN A 158 11.63 -19.48 9.21
C GLN A 158 10.71 -19.46 10.43
N ARG A 159 10.59 -20.57 11.19
CA ARG A 159 9.86 -20.61 12.48
C ARG A 159 10.42 -19.66 13.54
N LYS A 160 11.67 -19.17 13.41
CA LYS A 160 12.27 -18.23 14.38
C LYS A 160 12.10 -16.74 14.05
N LEU A 161 11.53 -16.38 12.90
CA LEU A 161 11.32 -14.97 12.52
C LEU A 161 9.85 -14.52 12.55
N ALA A 162 8.93 -15.38 13.00
CA ALA A 162 7.51 -15.06 13.17
C ALA A 162 7.06 -15.29 14.62
N VAL A 163 7.71 -14.61 15.57
CA VAL A 163 7.13 -14.37 16.89
C VAL A 163 7.40 -12.91 17.24
N VAL A 164 6.37 -12.24 17.78
CA VAL A 164 6.17 -10.79 17.97
C VAL A 164 5.59 -10.16 16.69
N SER A 165 4.32 -9.79 16.61
CA SER A 165 3.29 -9.39 17.58
C SER A 165 1.94 -9.59 16.88
N GLY A 166 0.78 -9.88 17.47
CA GLY A 166 0.24 -9.67 18.80
C GLY A 166 -1.29 -9.65 18.60
N LYS A 167 -2.04 -10.18 19.56
CA LYS A 167 -3.49 -10.39 19.52
C LYS A 167 -4.30 -9.14 19.18
#